data_AF-A0A929FVH6-F1
#
_entry.id   AF-A0A929FVH6-F1
#
_cell.length_a   1.000
_cell.length_b   1.000
_cell.length_c   1.000
_cell.angle_alpha   90.00
_cell.angle_beta   90.00
_cell.angle_gamma   90.00
#
_symmetry.space_group_name_H-M   'P 1'
#
loop_
_entity.id
_entity.type
_entity.pdbx_description
1 polymer ?
#
loop_
_entity_poly.entity_id
_entity_poly.type
_entity_poly.pdbx_seq_one_letter_code
_entity_poly.pdbx_strand_id
1 'polypeptide(L)'
;MYAFFNGVIEPSQCRQMLGRVRAAIPRTIWCRNRGYVEGSTSFLPEEIKSHLFAFHRDTNILIDVMHAIAGDNPSDIQLRQAYDAIWNRDKQEWDNPHLELYCNLMARKNYGLSHLAVELRRQLLQEGHRLVDGDGGGSTDAGLRLAQIKKQLPVEEARAISLAEDIPLEVALLLLPKPNLTQQQRHQIAKALLRAELPGVELTPEFVYKAVTKDRRKWLNAQKLFWCCQHPDKTKILDRREWLDHL
;
A
#
# COMPACT_ATOMS: atom_id res chain seq x y z
N MET A 1 -3.71 27.92 13.21
CA MET A 1 -4.31 26.80 12.41
C MET A 1 -3.26 25.72 12.21
N TYR A 2 -3.62 24.45 12.28
CA TYR A 2 -2.71 23.32 12.05
C TYR A 2 -2.97 22.64 10.71
N ALA A 3 -1.93 22.22 10.02
CA ALA A 3 -2.01 21.42 8.79
C ALA A 3 -1.01 20.26 8.84
N PHE A 4 -1.43 19.08 8.41
CA PHE A 4 -0.60 17.87 8.40
C PHE A 4 -0.52 17.31 6.98
N PHE A 5 0.69 17.29 6.41
CA PHE A 5 0.95 16.77 5.08
C PHE A 5 1.71 15.44 5.17
N ASN A 6 0.98 14.33 5.01
CA ASN A 6 1.51 12.96 5.13
C ASN A 6 2.24 12.45 3.90
N GLY A 7 2.30 13.25 2.83
CA GLY A 7 3.02 12.93 1.60
C GLY A 7 2.25 12.15 0.56
N VAL A 8 0.92 12.28 0.56
CA VAL A 8 0.05 11.75 -0.51
C VAL A 8 -0.15 12.80 -1.62
N ILE A 9 -0.08 14.08 -1.27
CA ILE A 9 -0.32 15.21 -2.17
C ILE A 9 0.97 15.95 -2.47
N GLU A 10 1.04 16.56 -3.65
CA GLU A 10 2.20 17.31 -4.12
C GLU A 10 2.37 18.66 -3.39
N PRO A 11 3.57 19.27 -3.41
CA PRO A 11 3.80 20.61 -2.85
C PRO A 11 2.83 21.68 -3.40
N SER A 12 2.52 21.61 -4.70
CA SER A 12 1.58 22.53 -5.38
C SER A 12 0.18 22.48 -4.76
N GLN A 13 -0.32 21.27 -4.50
CA GLN A 13 -1.61 21.02 -3.86
C GLN A 13 -1.59 21.40 -2.39
N CYS A 14 -0.50 21.15 -1.67
CA CYS A 14 -0.31 21.59 -0.29
C CYS A 14 -0.48 23.13 -0.19
N ARG A 15 0.17 23.87 -1.09
CA ARG A 15 0.02 25.34 -1.17
C ARG A 15 -1.41 25.76 -1.47
N GLN A 16 -2.06 25.09 -2.43
CA GLN A 16 -3.46 25.37 -2.74
C GLN A 16 -4.37 25.16 -1.52
N MET A 17 -4.15 24.09 -0.74
CA MET A 17 -4.89 23.85 0.50
C MET A 17 -4.67 24.94 1.55
N LEU A 18 -3.43 25.41 1.73
CA LEU A 18 -3.12 26.51 2.63
C LEU A 18 -3.78 27.82 2.18
N GLY A 19 -3.80 28.07 0.86
CA GLY A 19 -4.37 29.26 0.23
C GLY A 19 -5.91 29.32 0.26
N ARG A 20 -6.60 28.18 0.49
CA ARG A 20 -8.08 28.18 0.67
C ARG A 20 -8.51 29.01 1.88
N VAL A 21 -7.68 29.05 2.92
CA VAL A 21 -7.91 29.92 4.08
C VAL A 21 -7.32 31.29 3.77
N ARG A 22 -8.16 32.24 3.32
CA ARG A 22 -7.73 33.58 2.89
C ARG A 22 -7.27 34.49 4.03
N ALA A 23 -7.71 34.23 5.26
CA ALA A 23 -7.33 35.05 6.41
C ALA A 23 -5.82 34.96 6.71
N ALA A 24 -5.21 36.09 7.03
CA ALA A 24 -3.80 36.19 7.40
C ALA A 24 -3.58 35.76 8.86
N ILE A 25 -3.70 34.45 9.10
CA ILE A 25 -3.56 33.84 10.42
C ILE A 25 -2.25 33.04 10.46
N PRO A 26 -1.49 33.04 11.57
CA PRO A 26 -0.35 32.15 11.74
C PRO A 26 -0.76 30.68 11.60
N ARG A 27 0.01 29.95 10.78
CA ARG A 27 -0.23 28.52 10.48
C ARG A 27 0.97 27.70 10.94
N THR A 28 0.70 26.60 11.62
CA THR A 28 1.69 25.61 12.01
C THR A 28 1.51 24.39 11.12
N ILE A 29 2.54 24.05 10.36
CA ILE A 29 2.47 23.00 9.34
C ILE A 29 3.44 21.91 9.74
N TRP A 30 2.95 20.68 9.83
CA TRP A 30 3.79 19.50 9.84
C TRP A 30 3.81 18.89 8.44
N CYS A 31 4.99 18.65 7.90
CA CYS A 31 5.17 18.07 6.58
C CYS A 31 6.17 16.92 6.65
N ARG A 32 5.83 15.80 6.03
CA ARG A 32 6.74 14.67 5.88
C ARG A 32 7.87 15.02 4.90
N ASN A 33 9.10 14.57 5.18
CA ASN A 33 10.24 14.83 4.31
C ASN A 33 10.09 14.24 2.89
N ARG A 34 9.53 13.03 2.80
CA ARG A 34 9.29 12.30 1.54
C ARG A 34 7.87 11.78 1.47
N GLY A 35 7.24 11.94 0.32
CA GLY A 35 5.93 11.41 -0.02
C GLY A 35 5.96 9.98 -0.52
N TYR A 36 4.77 9.48 -0.83
CA TYR A 36 4.55 8.19 -1.45
C TYR A 36 4.44 8.37 -2.95
N VAL A 37 5.28 7.65 -3.69
CA VAL A 37 5.28 7.64 -5.16
C VAL A 37 4.79 6.27 -5.60
N GLU A 38 3.79 6.25 -6.48
CA GLU A 38 3.23 5.04 -7.08
C GLU A 38 3.88 4.76 -8.44
N GLY A 39 4.15 3.49 -8.73
CA GLY A 39 4.77 3.08 -10.00
C GLY A 39 6.27 3.39 -10.04
N SER A 40 6.72 4.03 -11.13
CA SER A 40 8.12 4.43 -11.27
C SER A 40 8.45 5.54 -10.27
N THR A 41 9.53 5.35 -9.51
CA THR A 41 10.02 6.33 -8.51
C THR A 41 11.04 7.31 -9.08
N SER A 42 11.42 7.14 -10.35
CA SER A 42 12.40 8.00 -11.00
C SER A 42 11.86 9.42 -11.23
N PHE A 43 12.76 10.39 -11.25
CA PHE A 43 12.51 11.78 -11.61
C PHE A 43 13.06 12.12 -13.01
N LEU A 44 13.52 11.13 -13.77
CA LEU A 44 13.97 11.28 -15.15
C LEU A 44 12.84 10.85 -16.11
N PRO A 45 12.38 11.74 -17.01
CA PRO A 45 11.31 11.41 -17.96
C PRO A 45 11.61 10.19 -18.82
N GLU A 46 12.87 10.02 -19.24
CA GLU A 46 13.30 8.88 -20.06
C GLU A 46 13.18 7.55 -19.32
N GLU A 47 13.56 7.49 -18.04
CA GLU A 47 13.41 6.26 -17.25
C GLU A 47 11.94 5.91 -17.00
N ILE A 48 11.08 6.92 -16.84
CA ILE A 48 9.63 6.72 -16.74
C ILE A 48 9.08 6.18 -18.06
N LYS A 49 9.54 6.72 -19.19
CA LYS A 49 9.19 6.26 -20.54
C LYS A 49 9.63 4.81 -20.78
N SER A 50 10.86 4.44 -20.41
CA SER A 50 11.33 3.06 -20.49
C SER A 50 10.57 2.12 -19.55
N HIS A 51 10.18 2.60 -18.36
CA HIS A 51 9.36 1.81 -17.43
C HIS A 51 7.95 1.56 -17.99
N LEU A 52 7.31 2.57 -18.57
CA LEU A 52 6.03 2.44 -19.28
C LEU A 52 6.11 1.39 -20.41
N PHE A 53 7.24 1.36 -21.12
CA PHE A 53 7.49 0.38 -22.18
C PHE A 53 7.62 -1.06 -21.63
N ALA A 54 8.42 -1.24 -20.58
CA ALA A 54 8.71 -2.57 -20.02
C ALA A 54 7.52 -3.17 -19.25
N PHE A 55 6.73 -2.33 -18.59
CA PHE A 55 5.59 -2.77 -17.79
C PHE A 55 4.30 -2.38 -18.52
N HIS A 56 3.77 -3.30 -19.33
CA HIS A 56 2.45 -3.20 -20.01
C HIS A 56 1.24 -2.99 -19.07
N ARG A 57 1.44 -2.65 -17.79
CA ARG A 57 0.38 -2.29 -16.84
C ARG A 57 -0.24 -0.92 -17.12
N ASP A 58 0.44 -0.09 -17.90
CA ASP A 58 0.01 1.28 -18.22
C ASP A 58 -0.80 1.37 -19.53
N THR A 59 -1.46 0.27 -19.92
CA THR A 59 -2.35 0.21 -21.10
C THR A 59 -3.41 1.31 -21.07
N ASN A 60 -3.91 1.66 -19.87
CA ASN A 60 -4.91 2.72 -19.71
C ASN A 60 -4.36 4.10 -20.11
N ILE A 61 -3.11 4.42 -19.76
CA ILE A 61 -2.49 5.70 -20.11
C ILE A 61 -2.31 5.79 -21.62
N LEU A 62 -1.90 4.68 -22.25
CA LEU A 62 -1.78 4.61 -23.70
C LEU A 62 -3.14 4.76 -24.38
N ILE A 63 -4.19 4.13 -23.83
CA ILE A 63 -5.57 4.27 -24.32
C ILE A 63 -6.04 5.73 -24.20
N ASP A 64 -5.76 6.41 -23.10
CA ASP A 64 -6.10 7.83 -22.92
C ASP A 64 -5.38 8.72 -23.96
N VAL A 65 -4.10 8.45 -24.22
CA VAL A 65 -3.34 9.15 -25.27
C VAL A 65 -3.92 8.85 -26.66
N MET A 66 -4.30 7.59 -26.94
CA MET A 66 -4.96 7.23 -28.20
C MET A 66 -6.29 7.94 -28.38
N HIS A 67 -7.10 8.05 -27.33
CA HIS A 67 -8.35 8.82 -27.36
C HIS A 67 -8.11 10.30 -27.61
N ALA A 68 -7.11 10.89 -26.95
CA ALA A 68 -6.76 12.30 -27.16
C ALA A 68 -6.35 12.60 -28.61
N ILE A 69 -5.71 11.63 -29.29
CA ILE A 69 -5.29 11.76 -30.69
C ILE A 69 -6.44 11.48 -31.66
N ALA A 70 -7.29 10.48 -31.37
CA ALA A 70 -8.36 10.04 -32.26
C ALA A 70 -9.64 10.91 -32.18
N GLY A 71 -9.80 11.70 -31.11
CA GLY A 71 -10.94 12.58 -30.88
C GLY A 71 -12.10 11.92 -30.11
N ASP A 72 -13.26 12.59 -30.04
CA ASP A 72 -14.43 12.11 -29.31
C ASP A 72 -15.12 10.94 -30.04
N ASN A 73 -15.37 9.83 -29.33
CA ASN A 73 -15.97 8.58 -29.83
C ASN A 73 -15.26 7.96 -31.07
N PRO A 74 -13.99 7.55 -30.94
CA PRO A 74 -13.25 6.99 -32.05
C PRO A 74 -13.73 5.57 -32.37
N SER A 75 -13.79 5.26 -33.66
CA SER A 75 -13.94 3.88 -34.14
C SER A 75 -12.68 3.06 -33.79
N ASP A 76 -12.82 1.75 -33.60
CA ASP A 76 -11.71 0.82 -33.34
C ASP A 76 -10.56 0.96 -34.37
N ILE A 77 -10.90 1.29 -35.62
CA ILE A 77 -9.92 1.51 -36.70
C ILE A 77 -9.11 2.79 -36.44
N GLN A 78 -9.76 3.85 -35.95
CA GLN A 78 -9.11 5.12 -35.64
C GLN A 78 -8.22 5.00 -34.39
N LEU A 79 -8.64 4.23 -33.39
CA LEU A 79 -7.81 3.90 -32.23
C LEU A 79 -6.55 3.13 -32.64
N ARG A 80 -6.70 2.17 -33.58
CA ARG A 80 -5.55 1.42 -34.10
C ARG A 80 -4.59 2.32 -34.90
N GLN A 81 -5.12 3.24 -35.69
CA GLN A 81 -4.30 4.23 -36.41
C GLN A 81 -3.58 5.18 -35.45
N ALA A 82 -4.23 5.62 -34.37
CA ALA A 82 -3.60 6.42 -33.33
C ALA A 82 -2.47 5.65 -32.65
N TYR A 83 -2.66 4.36 -32.34
CA TYR A 83 -1.59 3.50 -31.81
C TYR A 83 -0.36 3.46 -32.73
N ASP A 84 -0.57 3.19 -34.02
CA ASP A 84 0.51 3.14 -35.00
C ASP A 84 1.19 4.51 -35.18
N ALA A 85 0.48 5.62 -34.97
CA ALA A 85 1.04 6.97 -35.04
C ALA A 85 1.88 7.36 -33.81
N ILE A 86 1.61 6.77 -32.65
CA ILE A 86 2.39 7.01 -31.42
C ILE A 86 3.69 6.20 -31.45
N TRP A 87 3.70 5.05 -32.12
CA TRP A 87 4.82 4.11 -32.15
C TRP A 87 5.79 4.40 -33.32
N ASN A 88 7.03 4.77 -33.00
CA ASN A 88 8.08 4.90 -33.99
C ASN A 88 8.75 3.54 -34.24
N ARG A 89 8.42 2.91 -35.37
CA ARG A 89 8.92 1.57 -35.74
C ARG A 89 10.43 1.51 -35.93
N ASP A 90 11.06 2.60 -36.38
CA ASP A 90 12.49 2.63 -36.71
C ASP A 90 13.36 2.72 -35.46
N LYS A 91 12.91 3.49 -34.47
CA LYS A 91 13.62 3.66 -33.19
C LYS A 91 13.22 2.63 -32.13
N GLN A 92 12.14 1.86 -32.38
CA GLN A 92 11.50 1.00 -31.38
C GLN A 92 11.13 1.76 -30.10
N GLU A 93 10.70 3.01 -30.25
CA GLU A 93 10.36 3.90 -29.15
C GLU A 93 9.02 4.59 -29.40
N TRP A 94 8.37 4.99 -28.32
CA TRP A 94 7.18 5.84 -28.37
C TRP A 94 7.62 7.28 -28.64
N ASP A 95 7.16 7.87 -29.74
CA ASP A 95 7.60 9.21 -30.19
C ASP A 95 6.37 10.10 -30.32
N ASN A 96 5.88 10.61 -29.18
CA ASN A 96 4.64 11.37 -29.15
C ASN A 96 4.68 12.47 -28.08
N PRO A 97 4.27 13.71 -28.43
CA PRO A 97 4.32 14.85 -27.51
C PRO A 97 3.44 14.69 -26.28
N HIS A 98 2.31 13.97 -26.38
CA HIS A 98 1.44 13.72 -25.23
C HIS A 98 2.07 12.75 -24.23
N LEU A 99 2.78 11.73 -24.73
CA LEU A 99 3.51 10.80 -23.87
C LEU A 99 4.71 11.49 -23.20
N GLU A 100 5.44 12.31 -23.95
CA GLU A 100 6.54 13.12 -23.39
C GLU A 100 6.04 14.07 -22.31
N LEU A 101 4.92 14.76 -22.56
CA LEU A 101 4.30 15.63 -21.57
C LEU A 101 3.90 14.83 -20.32
N TYR A 102 3.28 13.67 -20.48
CA TYR A 102 2.92 12.79 -19.37
C TYR A 102 4.15 12.39 -18.54
N CYS A 103 5.21 11.91 -19.19
CA CYS A 103 6.46 11.54 -18.53
C CYS A 103 7.09 12.72 -17.78
N ASN A 104 7.06 13.92 -18.37
CA ASN A 104 7.54 15.15 -17.73
C ASN A 104 6.71 15.54 -16.50
N LEU A 105 5.38 15.44 -16.57
CA LEU A 105 4.49 15.72 -15.44
C LEU A 105 4.72 14.72 -14.30
N MET A 106 4.86 13.43 -14.64
CA MET A 106 5.16 12.38 -13.66
C MET A 106 6.54 12.57 -13.03
N ALA A 107 7.56 12.89 -13.81
CA ALA A 107 8.91 13.20 -13.31
C ALA A 107 8.88 14.36 -12.30
N ARG A 108 8.16 15.44 -12.62
CA ARG A 108 7.97 16.58 -11.74
C ARG A 108 7.25 16.20 -10.44
N LYS A 109 6.18 15.41 -10.55
CA LYS A 109 5.42 14.88 -9.40
C LYS A 109 6.32 14.04 -8.49
N ASN A 110 7.08 13.11 -9.08
CA ASN A 110 7.97 12.21 -8.37
C ASN A 110 9.07 12.98 -7.65
N TYR A 111 9.66 13.98 -8.30
CA TYR A 111 10.62 14.88 -7.67
C TYR A 111 10.00 15.65 -6.49
N GLY A 112 8.82 16.25 -6.71
CA GLY A 112 8.09 17.00 -5.70
C GLY A 112 7.69 16.18 -4.49
N LEU A 113 7.27 14.92 -4.68
CA LEU A 113 6.96 14.00 -3.58
C LEU A 113 8.25 13.50 -2.90
N SER A 114 9.30 13.18 -3.66
CA SER A 114 10.58 12.72 -3.09
C SER A 114 11.26 13.77 -2.22
N HIS A 115 11.02 15.06 -2.49
CA HIS A 115 11.58 16.20 -1.75
C HIS A 115 10.49 17.11 -1.16
N LEU A 116 9.37 16.52 -0.72
CA LEU A 116 8.14 17.24 -0.34
C LEU A 116 8.36 18.41 0.60
N ALA A 117 9.02 18.19 1.75
CA ALA A 117 9.20 19.24 2.75
C ALA A 117 10.10 20.38 2.24
N VAL A 118 11.16 20.03 1.51
CA VAL A 118 12.13 20.98 0.96
C VAL A 118 11.49 21.83 -0.13
N GLU A 119 10.76 21.18 -1.05
CA GLU A 119 10.06 21.86 -2.14
C GLU A 119 8.91 22.73 -1.65
N LEU A 120 8.12 22.26 -0.68
CA LEU A 120 7.07 23.05 -0.07
C LEU A 120 7.64 24.30 0.61
N ARG A 121 8.73 24.15 1.37
CA ARG A 121 9.43 25.28 1.99
C ARG A 121 9.91 26.28 0.94
N ARG A 122 10.59 25.80 -0.11
CA ARG A 122 11.11 26.63 -1.20
C ARG A 122 9.99 27.43 -1.85
N GLN A 123 8.86 26.79 -2.16
CA GLN A 123 7.73 27.43 -2.82
C GLN A 123 7.03 28.45 -1.91
N LEU A 124 6.86 28.17 -0.62
CA LEU A 124 6.29 29.12 0.35
C LEU A 124 7.18 30.37 0.55
N LEU A 125 8.50 30.19 0.56
CA LEU A 125 9.44 31.32 0.60
C LEU A 125 9.35 32.17 -0.67
N GLN A 126 9.22 31.54 -1.85
CA GLN A 126 9.03 32.26 -3.12
C GLN A 126 7.72 33.06 -3.16
N GLU A 127 6.68 32.60 -2.48
CA GLU A 127 5.42 33.34 -2.30
C GLU A 127 5.52 34.50 -1.28
N GLY A 128 6.66 34.65 -0.61
CA GLY A 128 6.91 35.71 0.37
C GLY A 128 6.45 35.39 1.78
N HIS A 129 6.13 34.13 2.09
CA HIS A 129 5.76 33.73 3.45
C HIS A 129 6.99 33.69 4.37
N ARG A 130 6.83 34.23 5.59
CA ARG A 130 7.84 34.11 6.66
C ARG A 130 7.69 32.76 7.33
N LEU A 131 8.67 31.89 7.16
CA LEU A 131 8.71 30.57 7.77
C LEU A 131 9.63 30.58 8.99
N VAL A 132 9.17 29.97 10.08
CA VAL A 132 9.97 29.69 11.27
C VAL A 132 10.00 28.18 11.41
N ASP A 133 11.19 27.60 11.37
CA ASP A 133 11.36 26.17 11.61
C ASP A 133 11.12 25.89 13.09
N GLY A 134 10.12 25.06 13.38
CA GLY A 134 9.99 24.46 14.69
C GLY A 134 10.87 23.23 14.74
N ASP A 135 11.91 23.24 15.58
CA ASP A 135 12.57 22.00 15.95
C ASP A 135 11.51 21.12 16.62
N GLY A 136 11.16 20.03 15.95
CA GLY A 136 10.33 19.00 16.54
C GLY A 136 11.07 18.51 17.77
N GLY A 137 10.59 18.93 18.95
CA GLY A 137 11.20 18.56 20.22
C GLY A 137 11.53 17.07 20.20
N GLY A 138 12.80 16.76 20.49
CA GLY A 138 13.31 15.39 20.42
C GLY A 138 12.37 14.41 21.11
N SER A 139 12.29 13.18 20.59
CA SER A 139 11.61 12.01 21.16
C SER A 139 10.82 12.33 22.44
N THR A 140 9.63 12.90 22.30
CA THR A 140 8.78 13.19 23.45
C THR A 140 8.55 11.88 24.20
N ASP A 141 8.52 11.89 25.52
CA ASP A 141 8.23 10.69 26.32
C ASP A 141 6.95 9.97 25.83
N ALA A 142 5.95 10.74 25.40
CA ALA A 142 4.76 10.23 24.72
C ALA A 142 5.05 9.43 23.44
N GLY A 143 6.02 9.84 22.63
CA GLY A 143 6.45 9.13 21.42
C GLY A 143 7.12 7.79 21.74
N LEU A 144 7.93 7.74 22.81
CA LEU A 144 8.53 6.49 23.30
C LEU A 144 7.46 5.54 23.85
N ARG A 145 6.50 6.05 24.64
CA ARG A 145 5.35 5.28 25.13
C ARG A 145 4.53 4.69 23.98
N LEU A 146 4.22 5.49 22.96
CA LEU A 146 3.50 5.00 21.78
C LEU A 146 4.28 3.92 21.03
N ALA A 147 5.61 4.06 20.92
CA ALA A 147 6.45 3.03 20.32
C ALA A 147 6.46 1.73 21.14
N GLN A 148 6.47 1.83 22.47
CA GLN A 148 6.38 0.68 23.37
C GLN A 148 5.02 -0.02 23.25
N ILE A 149 3.91 0.74 23.27
CA ILE A 149 2.55 0.20 23.09
C ILE A 149 2.45 -0.53 21.74
N LYS A 150 2.95 0.06 20.65
CA LYS A 150 2.96 -0.59 19.33
C LYS A 150 3.76 -1.90 19.30
N LYS A 151 4.80 -2.05 20.13
CA LYS A 151 5.56 -3.29 20.25
C LYS A 151 4.83 -4.34 21.10
N GLN A 152 4.06 -3.91 22.09
CA GLN A 152 3.31 -4.79 23.00
C GLN A 152 2.03 -5.32 22.38
N LEU A 153 1.34 -4.51 21.57
CA LEU A 153 0.03 -4.83 20.97
C LEU A 153 0.00 -6.19 20.24
N PRO A 154 0.99 -6.57 19.41
CA PRO A 154 0.96 -7.87 18.73
C PRO A 154 1.25 -9.06 19.67
N VAL A 155 1.94 -8.81 20.79
CA VAL A 155 2.18 -9.83 21.84
C VAL A 155 0.91 -10.06 22.65
N GLU A 156 0.21 -8.98 22.99
CA GLU A 156 -1.09 -9.04 23.66
C GLU A 156 -2.15 -9.72 22.78
N GLU A 157 -2.19 -9.39 21.49
CA GLU A 157 -3.06 -10.05 20.52
C GLU A 157 -2.76 -11.55 20.40
N ALA A 158 -1.48 -11.93 20.33
CA ALA A 158 -1.07 -13.34 20.30
C ALA A 158 -1.46 -14.10 21.59
N ARG A 159 -1.31 -13.46 22.76
CA ARG A 159 -1.77 -14.01 24.04
C ARG A 159 -3.29 -14.17 24.07
N ALA A 160 -4.03 -13.17 23.59
CA ALA A 160 -5.48 -13.21 23.57
C ALA A 160 -6.03 -14.30 22.62
N ILE A 161 -5.38 -14.54 21.47
CA ILE A 161 -5.71 -15.65 20.56
C ILE A 161 -5.40 -17.00 21.20
N SER A 162 -4.25 -17.14 21.87
CA SER A 162 -3.85 -18.40 22.52
C SER A 162 -4.81 -18.77 23.67
N LEU A 163 -5.22 -17.78 24.47
CA LEU A 163 -6.13 -17.96 25.61
C LEU A 163 -7.62 -18.00 25.24
N ALA A 164 -7.98 -17.69 23.99
CA ALA A 164 -9.38 -17.72 23.56
C ALA A 164 -9.98 -19.13 23.67
N GLU A 165 -11.29 -19.22 23.87
CA GLU A 165 -12.01 -20.49 23.92
C GLU A 165 -11.91 -21.25 22.59
N ASP A 166 -11.88 -22.57 22.69
CA ASP A 166 -11.83 -23.44 21.51
C ASP A 166 -13.21 -23.56 20.88
N ILE A 167 -13.31 -23.15 19.61
CA ILE A 167 -14.52 -23.27 18.80
C ILE A 167 -14.27 -24.31 17.69
N PRO A 168 -15.23 -25.19 17.37
CA PRO A 168 -15.10 -26.11 16.24
C PRO A 168 -15.01 -25.34 14.92
N LEU A 169 -14.25 -25.89 13.97
CA LEU A 169 -13.94 -25.21 12.70
C LEU A 169 -15.19 -24.81 11.90
N GLU A 170 -16.24 -25.63 11.91
CA GLU A 170 -17.50 -25.35 11.20
C GLU A 170 -18.17 -24.07 11.74
N VAL A 171 -18.19 -23.90 13.06
CA VAL A 171 -18.73 -22.69 13.70
C VAL A 171 -17.85 -21.49 13.40
N ALA A 172 -16.52 -21.66 13.34
CA ALA A 172 -15.62 -20.58 12.95
C ALA A 172 -15.86 -20.12 11.50
N LEU A 173 -16.06 -21.04 10.56
CA LEU A 173 -16.37 -20.75 9.16
C LEU A 173 -17.73 -20.04 9.00
N LEU A 174 -18.73 -20.42 9.79
CA LEU A 174 -20.05 -19.75 9.80
C LEU A 174 -20.01 -18.34 10.39
N LEU A 175 -19.08 -18.07 11.31
CA LEU A 175 -18.92 -16.75 11.93
C LEU A 175 -18.07 -15.80 11.06
N LEU A 176 -17.13 -16.32 10.28
CA LEU A 176 -16.22 -15.55 9.44
C LEU A 176 -16.89 -14.54 8.48
N PRO A 177 -18.00 -14.86 7.78
CA PRO A 177 -18.65 -13.92 6.87
C PRO A 177 -19.53 -12.87 7.56
N LYS A 178 -19.75 -12.95 8.88
CA LYS A 178 -20.61 -11.97 9.57
C LYS A 178 -19.91 -10.60 9.60
N PRO A 179 -20.63 -9.48 9.42
CA PRO A 179 -20.01 -8.15 9.46
C PRO A 179 -19.70 -7.65 10.88
N ASN A 180 -20.48 -8.08 11.87
CA ASN A 180 -20.42 -7.56 13.25
C ASN A 180 -19.77 -8.58 14.21
N LEU A 181 -18.50 -8.92 13.99
CA LEU A 181 -17.76 -9.79 14.93
C LEU A 181 -17.22 -8.99 16.11
N THR A 182 -17.46 -9.50 17.32
CA THR A 182 -16.77 -9.02 18.51
C THR A 182 -15.29 -9.40 18.47
N GLN A 183 -14.45 -8.66 19.20
CA GLN A 183 -13.00 -8.95 19.25
C GLN A 183 -12.71 -10.36 19.79
N GLN A 184 -13.50 -10.84 20.75
CA GLN A 184 -13.40 -12.21 21.26
C GLN A 184 -13.70 -13.26 20.19
N GLN A 185 -14.75 -13.08 19.40
CA GLN A 185 -15.09 -13.97 18.29
C GLN A 185 -13.98 -14.01 17.24
N ARG A 186 -13.35 -12.86 16.94
CA ARG A 186 -12.18 -12.82 16.03
C ARG A 186 -11.01 -13.64 16.55
N HIS A 187 -10.71 -13.56 17.84
CA HIS A 187 -9.64 -14.35 18.45
C HIS A 187 -9.95 -15.85 18.45
N GLN A 188 -11.20 -16.22 18.75
CA GLN A 188 -11.66 -17.62 18.71
C GLN A 188 -11.57 -18.20 17.29
N ILE A 189 -12.00 -17.44 16.28
CA ILE A 189 -11.89 -17.85 14.86
C ILE A 189 -10.42 -18.01 14.46
N ALA A 190 -9.55 -17.04 14.81
CA ALA A 190 -8.13 -17.13 14.50
C ALA A 190 -7.49 -18.38 15.13
N LYS A 191 -7.83 -18.70 16.39
CA LYS A 191 -7.37 -19.91 17.07
C LYS A 191 -7.88 -21.19 16.39
N ALA A 192 -9.17 -21.24 16.05
CA ALA A 192 -9.79 -22.38 15.38
C ALA A 192 -9.18 -22.65 14.00
N LEU A 193 -8.92 -21.59 13.21
CA LEU A 193 -8.24 -21.69 11.92
C LEU A 193 -6.81 -22.19 12.06
N LEU A 194 -6.03 -21.66 13.01
CA LEU A 194 -4.66 -22.12 13.25
C LEU A 194 -4.62 -23.60 13.67
N ARG A 195 -5.59 -24.04 14.47
CA ARG A 195 -5.70 -25.44 14.92
C ARG A 195 -6.09 -26.39 13.79
N ALA A 196 -6.94 -25.92 12.87
CA ALA A 196 -7.30 -26.66 11.67
C ALA A 196 -6.11 -26.84 10.72
N GLU A 197 -5.31 -25.79 10.56
CA GLU A 197 -4.13 -25.80 9.70
C GLU A 197 -3.00 -26.70 10.25
N LEU A 198 -2.88 -26.84 11.58
CA LEU A 198 -1.84 -27.64 12.24
C LEU A 198 -2.44 -28.51 13.35
N PRO A 199 -3.11 -29.64 13.00
CA PRO A 199 -3.81 -30.46 13.97
C PRO A 199 -2.85 -31.21 14.91
N GLY A 200 -2.96 -30.92 16.20
CA GLY A 200 -2.16 -31.55 17.27
C GLY A 200 -0.97 -30.72 17.74
N VAL A 201 -0.81 -29.48 17.27
CA VAL A 201 0.20 -28.54 17.79
C VAL A 201 -0.40 -27.69 18.90
N GLU A 202 0.33 -27.52 20.00
CA GLU A 202 -0.06 -26.61 21.08
C GLU A 202 0.15 -25.16 20.64
N LEU A 203 -0.95 -24.39 20.63
CA LEU A 203 -0.95 -22.98 20.23
C LEU A 203 -0.50 -22.07 21.38
N THR A 204 0.79 -22.12 21.72
CA THR A 204 1.37 -21.23 22.74
C THR A 204 1.37 -19.76 22.28
N PRO A 205 1.35 -18.78 23.20
CA PRO A 205 1.39 -17.36 22.83
C PRO A 205 2.59 -16.98 21.96
N GLU A 206 3.74 -17.59 22.21
CA GLU A 206 4.96 -17.37 21.42
C GLU A 206 4.84 -17.92 20.00
N PHE A 207 4.20 -19.09 19.85
CA PHE A 207 3.92 -19.68 18.55
C PHE A 207 2.99 -18.79 17.73
N VAL A 208 1.89 -18.30 18.32
CA VAL A 208 0.93 -17.42 17.64
C VAL A 208 1.59 -16.10 17.23
N TYR A 209 2.43 -15.52 18.09
CA TYR A 209 3.18 -14.31 17.78
C TYR A 209 4.09 -14.49 16.55
N LYS A 210 4.82 -15.60 16.50
CA LYS A 210 5.69 -15.91 15.36
C LYS A 210 4.90 -16.23 14.09
N ALA A 211 3.81 -16.97 14.22
CA ALA A 211 2.97 -17.43 13.11
C ALA A 211 2.19 -16.30 12.44
N VAL A 212 1.57 -15.42 13.22
CA VAL A 212 0.58 -14.45 12.70
C VAL A 212 1.19 -13.06 12.57
N THR A 213 1.82 -12.55 13.63
CA THR A 213 2.13 -11.12 13.74
C THR A 213 3.54 -10.75 13.30
N LYS A 214 4.56 -11.58 13.59
CA LYS A 214 5.97 -11.27 13.26
C LYS A 214 6.27 -11.31 11.76
N ASP A 215 5.93 -12.42 11.10
CA ASP A 215 6.35 -12.69 9.71
C ASP A 215 5.19 -12.69 8.70
N ARG A 216 4.02 -12.13 9.07
CA ARG A 216 2.80 -12.10 8.23
C ARG A 216 2.50 -13.48 7.61
N ARG A 217 2.47 -14.54 8.42
CA ARG A 217 2.23 -15.94 8.00
C ARG A 217 3.27 -16.59 7.10
N LYS A 218 4.37 -15.91 6.72
CA LYS A 218 5.46 -16.54 5.93
C LYS A 218 6.10 -17.71 6.66
N TRP A 219 6.43 -17.53 7.93
CA TRP A 219 6.99 -18.60 8.76
C TRP A 219 6.00 -19.75 8.96
N LEU A 220 4.72 -19.43 9.18
CA LEU A 220 3.65 -20.42 9.31
C LEU A 220 3.54 -21.29 8.05
N ASN A 221 3.54 -20.69 6.86
CA ASN A 221 3.41 -21.43 5.60
C ASN A 221 4.60 -22.38 5.37
N ALA A 222 5.82 -21.97 5.71
CA ALA A 222 6.98 -22.86 5.66
C ALA A 222 6.85 -24.03 6.63
N GLN A 223 6.36 -23.76 7.85
CA GLN A 223 6.16 -24.80 8.87
C GLN A 223 5.02 -25.77 8.52
N LYS A 224 3.96 -25.30 7.84
CA LYS A 224 2.90 -26.17 7.32
C LYS A 224 3.44 -27.20 6.35
N LEU A 225 4.23 -26.77 5.37
CA LEU A 225 4.86 -27.68 4.40
C LEU A 225 5.71 -28.74 5.09
N PHE A 226 6.54 -28.31 6.05
CA PHE A 226 7.34 -29.23 6.87
C PHE A 226 6.47 -30.21 7.67
N TRP A 227 5.40 -29.73 8.29
CA TRP A 227 4.47 -30.56 9.06
C TRP A 227 3.76 -31.60 8.18
N CYS A 228 3.33 -31.20 6.96
CA CYS A 228 2.71 -32.09 5.99
C CYS A 228 3.65 -33.21 5.54
N CYS A 229 4.94 -32.92 5.38
CA CYS A 229 5.96 -33.93 5.08
C CYS A 229 6.15 -34.93 6.23
N GLN A 230 6.02 -34.49 7.48
CA GLN A 230 6.18 -35.35 8.66
C GLN A 230 4.93 -36.18 9.00
N HIS A 231 3.74 -35.73 8.59
CA HIS A 231 2.46 -36.37 8.93
C HIS A 231 1.65 -36.75 7.68
N PRO A 232 2.16 -37.63 6.81
CA PRO A 232 1.54 -37.93 5.51
C PRO A 232 0.10 -38.44 5.64
N ASP A 233 -0.22 -39.20 6.69
CA ASP A 233 -1.57 -39.74 6.89
C ASP A 233 -2.60 -38.67 7.24
N LYS A 234 -2.19 -37.65 8.01
CA LYS A 234 -3.06 -36.51 8.34
C LYS A 234 -3.18 -35.55 7.16
N THR A 235 -2.12 -35.38 6.38
CA THR A 235 -2.13 -34.57 5.15
C THR A 235 -3.15 -35.10 4.14
N LYS A 236 -3.21 -36.43 3.92
CA LYS A 236 -4.24 -37.03 3.04
C LYS A 236 -5.67 -36.71 3.44
N ILE A 237 -5.94 -36.57 4.74
CA ILE A 237 -7.27 -36.22 5.27
C ILE A 237 -7.57 -34.74 5.00
N LEU A 238 -6.58 -33.86 5.18
CA LEU A 238 -6.70 -32.43 4.88
C LEU A 238 -6.90 -32.20 3.37
N ASP A 239 -6.08 -32.82 2.53
CA ASP A 239 -6.20 -32.72 1.06
C ASP A 239 -7.56 -33.23 0.57
N ARG A 240 -8.06 -34.34 1.13
CA ARG A 240 -9.39 -34.87 0.78
C ARG A 240 -10.50 -33.90 1.17
N ARG A 241 -10.36 -33.21 2.30
CA ARG A 241 -11.33 -32.20 2.74
C ARG A 241 -11.32 -30.99 1.82
N GLU A 242 -10.15 -30.44 1.50
CA GLU A 242 -10.04 -29.30 0.56
C GLU A 242 -10.60 -29.68 -0.81
N TRP A 243 -10.35 -30.90 -1.29
CA TRP A 243 -10.92 -31.39 -2.55
C TRP A 243 -12.45 -31.47 -2.53
N LEU A 244 -13.05 -31.92 -1.42
CA LEU A 244 -14.51 -31.98 -1.27
C LEU A 244 -15.15 -30.59 -1.14
N ASP A 245 -14.45 -29.62 -0.54
CA ASP A 245 -14.92 -28.23 -0.43
C ASP A 245 -14.89 -27.48 -1.78
N HIS A 246 -14.14 -27.99 -2.78
CA HIS A 246 -14.02 -27.43 -4.13
C HIS A 246 -14.96 -28.05 -5.19
N LEU A 247 -15.75 -29.07 -4.81
CA LEU A 247 -16.81 -29.69 -5.63
C LEU A 247 -18.17 -29.03 -5.38
#